data_AF-A0A966RQF9-F1
#
_entry.id   AF-A0A966RQF9-F1
#
_cell.length_a   1.000
_cell.length_b   1.000
_cell.length_c   1.000
_cell.angle_alpha   90.00
_cell.angle_beta   90.00
_cell.angle_gamma   90.00
#
_symmetry.space_group_name_H-M   'P 1'
#
loop_
_entity.id
_entity.type
_entity.pdbx_description
1 polymer ?
#
loop_
_entity_poly.entity_id
_entity_poly.type
_entity_poly.pdbx_seq_one_letter_code
_entity_poly.pdbx_strand_id
1 'polypeptide(L)'
;LLTTMVELKGFEEAKGESRPKGVEHGSYKGRKTWKESRDDEAQTLGYTKQPYVVIVGGGQAGIILGARLRKLGVPAIIIEKNARAGDSWRNRYKSLCLHDPVWYDHLPYMPFPDDWPVFAPKDKVGDWLEMYTKVMELNYWHSTSCKKASYNEKRGEWEVTVEREGREVTLRPKELVIALGVSGYPNLPTIEGADSFEGDQFHSSKFPGAENYRGKKAVVLGSNNSAHDICAALWEEDVDVTMIQRSSTHIAPSESLMELALGGLYSEQAVKSGIDHHKADLIFASVPYKIMHSFHIPVYEEMKKRDADLYARLERAGFMLDFGADGSGLFMKYLRRGSGYYIDVGASELVADGRVKLKSGVNIVKINPKGVVLSDGTE
;
A
#
# COMPACT_ATOMS: atom_id res chain seq x y z
N LEU A 1 20.26 11.98 -6.32
CA LEU A 1 19.38 13.13 -6.01
C LEU A 1 18.03 12.79 -6.61
N LEU A 2 16.96 12.84 -5.82
CA LEU A 2 15.61 12.84 -6.37
C LEU A 2 15.33 14.25 -6.88
N THR A 3 14.77 14.36 -8.08
CA THR A 3 14.33 15.65 -8.63
C THR A 3 12.83 15.77 -8.42
N THR A 4 12.39 16.85 -7.78
CA THR A 4 10.97 17.19 -7.72
C THR A 4 10.63 18.19 -8.83
N MET A 5 9.51 17.98 -9.50
CA MET A 5 8.96 18.91 -10.48
C MET A 5 7.68 19.52 -9.89
N VAL A 6 7.72 20.82 -9.62
CA VAL A 6 6.60 21.55 -8.98
C VAL A 6 5.62 22.08 -10.04
N GLU A 7 6.13 22.50 -11.19
CA GLU A 7 5.36 23.06 -12.30
C GLU A 7 6.08 22.83 -13.63
N LEU A 8 5.33 22.89 -14.72
CA LEU A 8 5.86 22.85 -16.09
C LEU A 8 5.58 24.19 -16.75
N LYS A 9 6.62 24.99 -17.02
CA LYS A 9 6.47 26.32 -17.62
C LYS A 9 5.92 26.22 -19.04
N GLY A 10 4.90 27.00 -19.35
CA GLY A 10 4.14 26.96 -20.60
C GLY A 10 3.08 25.84 -20.66
N PHE A 11 2.98 25.03 -19.62
CA PHE A 11 1.99 23.96 -19.46
C PHE A 11 1.45 23.94 -18.03
N GLU A 12 1.29 25.12 -17.44
CA GLU A 12 0.85 25.28 -16.06
C GLU A 12 -0.56 24.69 -15.86
N GLU A 13 -0.80 24.08 -14.71
CA GLU A 13 -2.12 23.59 -14.34
C GLU A 13 -3.13 24.75 -14.29
N ALA A 14 -4.31 24.55 -14.89
CA ALA A 14 -5.39 25.54 -14.89
C ALA A 14 -5.94 25.78 -13.47
N LYS A 15 -5.61 26.92 -12.87
CA LYS A 15 -5.98 27.30 -11.49
C LYS A 15 -6.14 28.82 -11.36
N GLY A 16 -6.76 29.30 -10.29
CA GLY A 16 -6.89 30.75 -10.09
C GLY A 16 -7.71 31.39 -11.23
N GLU A 17 -7.13 32.36 -11.92
CA GLU A 17 -7.76 33.08 -13.05
C GLU A 17 -7.91 32.21 -14.31
N SER A 18 -7.05 31.19 -14.49
CA SER A 18 -7.12 30.27 -15.63
C SER A 18 -8.01 29.04 -15.38
N ARG A 19 -8.72 28.98 -14.24
CA ARG A 19 -9.56 27.82 -13.90
C ARG A 19 -10.71 27.64 -14.91
N PRO A 20 -11.15 26.39 -15.15
CA PRO A 20 -12.36 26.13 -15.94
C PRO A 20 -13.56 26.89 -15.38
N LYS A 21 -14.31 27.60 -16.24
CA LYS A 21 -15.42 28.46 -15.81
C LYS A 21 -16.68 27.71 -15.41
N GLY A 22 -16.79 26.42 -15.75
CA GLY A 22 -18.00 25.59 -15.54
C GLY A 22 -19.20 25.98 -16.43
N VAL A 23 -19.23 27.21 -16.91
CA VAL A 23 -20.20 27.78 -17.85
C VAL A 23 -19.50 28.74 -18.81
N GLU A 24 -19.84 28.64 -20.09
CA GLU A 24 -19.61 29.72 -21.03
C GLU A 24 -20.81 30.67 -20.99
N HIS A 25 -20.57 31.93 -20.61
CA HIS A 25 -21.61 32.95 -20.58
C HIS A 25 -22.05 33.30 -22.01
N GLY A 26 -23.37 33.32 -22.23
CA GLY A 26 -23.99 33.53 -23.53
C GLY A 26 -24.96 32.42 -23.92
N SER A 27 -25.76 32.68 -24.95
CA SER A 27 -26.72 31.73 -25.53
C SER A 27 -26.33 31.44 -26.97
N TYR A 28 -25.90 30.21 -27.24
CA TYR A 28 -25.55 29.75 -28.58
C TYR A 28 -26.07 28.32 -28.79
N LYS A 29 -26.35 27.96 -30.04
CA LYS A 29 -26.85 26.63 -30.41
C LYS A 29 -25.76 25.58 -30.20
N GLY A 30 -26.11 24.42 -29.67
CA GLY A 30 -25.18 23.29 -29.45
C GLY A 30 -24.34 23.38 -28.17
N ARG A 31 -24.67 24.28 -27.24
CA ARG A 31 -24.03 24.35 -25.92
C ARG A 31 -24.24 23.05 -25.15
N LYS A 32 -23.14 22.45 -24.68
CA LYS A 32 -23.15 21.31 -23.75
C LYS A 32 -23.07 21.79 -22.30
N THR A 33 -23.85 21.18 -21.43
CA THR A 33 -23.69 21.27 -19.98
C THR A 33 -22.41 20.57 -19.54
N TRP A 34 -21.95 20.85 -18.32
CA TRP A 34 -20.79 20.15 -17.75
C TRP A 34 -21.00 18.63 -17.74
N LYS A 35 -22.19 18.18 -17.34
CA LYS A 35 -22.56 16.77 -17.33
C LYS A 35 -22.50 16.16 -18.73
N GLU A 36 -23.09 16.80 -19.74
CA GLU A 36 -23.04 16.29 -21.12
C GLU A 36 -21.61 16.21 -21.67
N SER A 37 -20.74 17.17 -21.34
CA SER A 37 -19.33 17.11 -21.72
C SER A 37 -18.59 15.95 -21.03
N ARG A 38 -18.90 15.69 -19.75
CA ARG A 38 -18.32 14.56 -19.02
C ARG A 38 -18.83 13.22 -19.52
N ASP A 39 -20.12 13.12 -19.84
CA ASP A 39 -20.72 11.92 -20.41
C ASP A 39 -20.16 11.64 -21.82
N ASP A 40 -19.99 12.67 -22.66
CA ASP A 40 -19.38 12.58 -23.99
C ASP A 40 -17.93 12.08 -23.91
N GLU A 41 -17.14 12.59 -22.97
CA GLU A 41 -15.77 12.12 -22.74
C GLU A 41 -15.76 10.65 -22.31
N ALA A 42 -16.61 10.26 -21.35
CA ALA A 42 -16.71 8.90 -20.84
C ALA A 42 -17.15 7.88 -21.91
N GLN A 43 -17.99 8.30 -22.87
CA GLN A 43 -18.47 7.45 -23.97
C GLN A 43 -17.48 7.36 -25.13
N THR A 44 -16.66 8.38 -25.36
CA THR A 44 -15.79 8.45 -26.55
C THR A 44 -14.34 8.08 -26.27
N LEU A 45 -13.80 8.40 -25.09
CA LEU A 45 -12.42 8.11 -24.72
C LEU A 45 -12.20 6.60 -24.53
N GLY A 46 -11.17 6.06 -25.16
CA GLY A 46 -10.89 4.63 -25.25
C GLY A 46 -11.61 3.92 -26.42
N TYR A 47 -12.53 4.61 -27.10
CA TYR A 47 -13.29 4.07 -28.23
C TYR A 47 -13.00 4.88 -29.50
N THR A 48 -13.86 5.85 -29.80
CA THR A 48 -13.72 6.73 -30.98
C THR A 48 -12.57 7.73 -30.82
N LYS A 49 -12.23 8.10 -29.58
CA LYS A 49 -11.04 8.88 -29.23
C LYS A 49 -10.12 8.01 -28.40
N GLN A 50 -8.84 7.95 -28.74
CA GLN A 50 -7.87 7.16 -27.97
C GLN A 50 -7.20 8.03 -26.90
N PRO A 51 -6.96 7.48 -25.69
CA PRO A 51 -6.24 8.22 -24.65
C PRO A 51 -4.80 8.45 -25.08
N TYR A 52 -4.15 9.47 -24.51
CA TYR A 52 -2.71 9.64 -24.65
C TYR A 52 -1.96 8.69 -23.70
N VAL A 53 -2.48 8.51 -22.47
CA VAL A 53 -1.90 7.63 -21.44
C VAL A 53 -2.91 6.57 -21.02
N VAL A 54 -2.47 5.31 -20.91
CA VAL A 54 -3.20 4.29 -20.13
C VAL A 54 -2.39 3.95 -18.89
N ILE A 55 -3.07 3.95 -17.74
CA ILE A 55 -2.49 3.58 -16.45
C ILE A 55 -3.10 2.25 -16.02
N VAL A 56 -2.25 1.22 -15.90
CA VAL A 56 -2.65 -0.12 -15.47
C VAL A 56 -2.52 -0.24 -13.95
N GLY A 57 -3.65 -0.22 -13.25
CA GLY A 57 -3.75 -0.25 -11.80
C GLY A 57 -4.38 1.04 -11.26
N GLY A 58 -5.50 0.92 -10.55
CA GLY A 58 -6.25 2.02 -9.94
C GLY A 58 -6.09 2.10 -8.42
N GLY A 59 -4.97 1.62 -7.88
CA GLY A 59 -4.54 1.94 -6.51
C GLY A 59 -4.09 3.40 -6.39
N GLN A 60 -3.62 3.82 -5.20
CA GLN A 60 -3.28 5.23 -4.95
C GLN A 60 -2.28 5.81 -5.96
N ALA A 61 -1.29 5.03 -6.41
CA ALA A 61 -0.29 5.51 -7.38
C ALA A 61 -0.93 5.86 -8.74
N GLY A 62 -1.82 5.01 -9.25
CA GLY A 62 -2.51 5.25 -10.51
C GLY A 62 -3.50 6.42 -10.41
N ILE A 63 -4.21 6.53 -9.27
CA ILE A 63 -5.12 7.64 -8.98
C ILE A 63 -4.36 8.97 -8.88
N ILE A 64 -3.23 9.00 -8.16
CA ILE A 64 -2.38 10.19 -8.01
C ILE A 64 -1.86 10.67 -9.37
N LEU A 65 -1.33 9.76 -10.19
CA LEU A 65 -0.86 10.10 -11.53
C LEU A 65 -2.01 10.57 -12.43
N GLY A 66 -3.15 9.87 -12.42
CA GLY A 66 -4.31 10.26 -13.21
C GLY A 66 -4.84 11.65 -12.84
N ALA A 67 -4.83 12.01 -11.55
CA ALA A 67 -5.19 13.36 -11.12
C ALA A 67 -4.23 14.43 -11.64
N ARG A 68 -2.92 14.17 -11.64
CA ARG A 68 -1.91 15.08 -12.21
C ARG A 68 -2.11 15.25 -13.72
N LEU A 69 -2.31 14.16 -14.45
CA LEU A 69 -2.60 14.19 -15.89
C LEU A 69 -3.89 14.95 -16.20
N ARG A 70 -4.95 14.75 -15.40
CA ARG A 70 -6.22 15.48 -15.54
C ARG A 70 -6.04 16.98 -15.37
N LYS A 71 -5.24 17.43 -14.38
CA LYS A 71 -4.96 18.87 -14.16
C LYS A 71 -4.10 19.51 -15.25
N LEU A 72 -3.29 18.70 -15.94
CA LEU A 72 -2.49 19.11 -17.11
C LEU A 72 -3.25 18.96 -18.44
N GLY A 73 -4.52 18.52 -18.42
CA GLY A 73 -5.32 18.33 -19.63
C GLY A 73 -4.86 17.17 -20.53
N VAL A 74 -4.06 16.24 -19.99
CA VAL A 74 -3.58 15.06 -20.74
C VAL A 74 -4.66 13.96 -20.71
N PRO A 75 -5.19 13.51 -21.86
CA PRO A 75 -6.22 12.47 -21.88
C PRO A 75 -5.66 11.14 -21.37
N ALA A 76 -6.19 10.68 -20.24
CA ALA A 76 -5.74 9.45 -19.60
C ALA A 76 -6.92 8.55 -19.23
N ILE A 77 -6.71 7.24 -19.26
CA ILE A 77 -7.60 6.23 -18.68
C ILE A 77 -6.83 5.46 -17.61
N ILE A 78 -7.43 5.33 -16.42
CA ILE A 78 -6.96 4.42 -15.37
C ILE A 78 -7.79 3.14 -15.49
N ILE A 79 -7.15 1.97 -15.57
CA ILE A 79 -7.84 0.69 -15.55
C ILE A 79 -7.59 -0.03 -14.22
N GLU A 80 -8.65 -0.57 -13.63
CA GLU A 80 -8.63 -1.29 -12.36
C GLU A 80 -9.48 -2.56 -12.44
N LYS A 81 -8.94 -3.68 -11.96
CA LYS A 81 -9.64 -4.97 -11.97
C LYS A 81 -10.72 -5.08 -10.89
N ASN A 82 -10.54 -4.40 -9.76
CA ASN A 82 -11.52 -4.39 -8.67
C ASN A 82 -12.81 -3.65 -9.08
N ALA A 83 -13.90 -3.97 -8.39
CA ALA A 83 -15.23 -3.45 -8.70
C ALA A 83 -15.35 -1.94 -8.42
N ARG A 84 -14.65 -1.43 -7.40
CA ARG A 84 -14.64 -0.01 -7.05
C ARG A 84 -13.22 0.49 -6.82
N ALA A 85 -13.04 1.80 -6.98
CA ALA A 85 -11.83 2.47 -6.50
C ALA A 85 -11.68 2.26 -4.98
N GLY A 86 -10.44 2.10 -4.52
CA GLY A 86 -10.15 1.85 -3.10
C GLY A 86 -10.33 0.39 -2.64
N ASP A 87 -10.95 -0.49 -3.41
CA ASP A 87 -11.13 -1.91 -3.04
C ASP A 87 -9.78 -2.65 -2.85
N SER A 88 -8.68 -2.16 -3.43
CA SER A 88 -7.32 -2.63 -3.14
C SER A 88 -6.96 -2.56 -1.65
N TRP A 89 -7.56 -1.62 -0.91
CA TRP A 89 -7.44 -1.52 0.54
C TRP A 89 -8.57 -2.26 1.26
N ARG A 90 -9.83 -2.11 0.84
CA ARG A 90 -10.98 -2.78 1.50
C ARG A 90 -10.86 -4.29 1.54
N ASN A 91 -10.27 -4.88 0.51
CA ASN A 91 -10.11 -6.33 0.37
C ASN A 91 -8.94 -6.88 1.19
N ARG A 92 -8.21 -6.05 1.96
CA ARG A 92 -7.22 -6.51 2.93
C ARG A 92 -7.89 -7.08 4.18
N TYR A 93 -7.09 -7.73 5.03
CA TYR A 93 -7.56 -8.34 6.27
C TYR A 93 -8.29 -7.34 7.16
N LYS A 94 -9.30 -7.83 7.89
CA LYS A 94 -10.31 -7.02 8.59
C LYS A 94 -9.72 -5.93 9.48
N SER A 95 -8.69 -6.24 10.26
CA SER A 95 -8.09 -5.36 11.27
C SER A 95 -7.07 -4.35 10.73
N LEU A 96 -6.80 -4.32 9.42
CA LEU A 96 -5.74 -3.46 8.87
C LEU A 96 -6.02 -1.96 9.12
N CYS A 97 -5.11 -1.34 9.86
CA CYS A 97 -4.85 0.10 9.85
C CYS A 97 -3.50 0.37 9.19
N LEU A 98 -3.35 1.55 8.59
CA LEU A 98 -2.07 1.99 8.05
C LEU A 98 -1.07 2.16 9.20
N HIS A 99 0.18 1.80 8.94
CA HIS A 99 1.26 1.92 9.92
C HIS A 99 2.03 3.25 9.76
N ASP A 100 1.84 3.91 8.62
CA ASP A 100 2.35 5.25 8.37
C ASP A 100 1.35 6.28 8.93
N PRO A 101 1.83 7.43 9.44
CA PRO A 101 0.96 8.42 10.02
C PRO A 101 0.30 9.31 8.95
N VAL A 102 -0.85 9.89 9.30
CA VAL A 102 -1.76 10.65 8.42
C VAL A 102 -1.06 11.73 7.57
N TRP A 103 -0.04 12.39 8.12
CA TRP A 103 0.72 13.43 7.42
C TRP A 103 1.55 12.90 6.23
N TYR A 104 1.88 11.61 6.23
CA TYR A 104 2.64 10.94 5.18
C TYR A 104 1.74 10.48 4.01
N ASP A 105 0.44 10.34 4.25
CA ASP A 105 -0.48 9.62 3.35
C ASP A 105 -1.26 10.52 2.38
N HIS A 106 -1.01 11.84 2.42
CA HIS A 106 -1.78 12.80 1.63
C HIS A 106 -1.68 12.57 0.12
N LEU A 107 -2.80 12.78 -0.58
CA LEU A 107 -2.83 12.85 -2.04
C LEU A 107 -2.66 14.31 -2.51
N PRO A 108 -2.17 14.53 -3.74
CA PRO A 108 -2.15 15.87 -4.32
C PRO A 108 -3.53 16.55 -4.30
N TYR A 109 -3.54 17.88 -4.26
CA TYR A 109 -4.71 18.75 -4.42
C TYR A 109 -5.75 18.75 -3.29
N MET A 110 -5.98 17.61 -2.65
CA MET A 110 -6.92 17.48 -1.54
C MET A 110 -6.24 16.74 -0.37
N PRO A 111 -5.83 17.46 0.69
CA PRO A 111 -5.33 16.80 1.88
C PRO A 111 -6.46 16.01 2.56
N PHE A 112 -6.07 15.07 3.42
CA PHE A 112 -7.02 14.44 4.32
C PHE A 112 -7.56 15.49 5.28
N PRO A 113 -8.83 15.40 5.70
CA PRO A 113 -9.39 16.24 6.74
C PRO A 113 -8.57 16.17 8.04
N ASP A 114 -8.44 17.30 8.72
CA ASP A 114 -7.60 17.44 9.93
C ASP A 114 -8.08 16.60 11.13
N ASP A 115 -9.32 16.09 11.10
CA ASP A 115 -9.90 15.21 12.12
C ASP A 115 -9.68 13.72 11.84
N TRP A 116 -8.87 13.38 10.83
CA TRP A 116 -8.57 11.99 10.53
C TRP A 116 -7.74 11.32 11.65
N PRO A 117 -7.95 10.01 11.88
CA PRO A 117 -7.07 9.24 12.74
C PRO A 117 -5.63 9.32 12.24
N VAL A 118 -4.67 9.40 13.17
CA VAL A 118 -3.24 9.36 12.85
C VAL A 118 -2.90 8.12 12.02
N PHE A 119 -3.49 6.97 12.35
CA PHE A 119 -3.34 5.73 11.59
C PHE A 119 -4.69 5.38 10.96
N ALA A 120 -4.80 5.55 9.64
CA ALA A 120 -6.07 5.41 8.95
C ALA A 120 -6.49 3.93 8.80
N PRO A 121 -7.74 3.54 9.11
CA PRO A 121 -8.25 2.19 8.79
C PRO A 121 -8.38 1.96 7.28
N LYS A 122 -8.20 0.70 6.83
CA LYS A 122 -8.25 0.33 5.39
C LYS A 122 -9.52 0.81 4.68
N ASP A 123 -10.66 0.77 5.37
CA ASP A 123 -11.95 1.11 4.77
C ASP A 123 -12.10 2.62 4.57
N LYS A 124 -11.58 3.42 5.50
CA LYS A 124 -11.55 4.88 5.39
C LYS A 124 -10.67 5.35 4.23
N VAL A 125 -9.50 4.72 4.05
CA VAL A 125 -8.63 4.97 2.88
C VAL A 125 -9.32 4.56 1.58
N GLY A 126 -10.00 3.41 1.57
CA GLY A 126 -10.77 3.01 0.40
C GLY A 126 -11.85 4.04 0.02
N ASP A 127 -12.61 4.54 1.00
CA ASP A 127 -13.68 5.52 0.78
C ASP A 127 -13.13 6.84 0.28
N TRP A 128 -11.98 7.24 0.82
CA TRP A 128 -11.27 8.42 0.34
C TRP A 128 -10.86 8.27 -1.12
N LEU A 129 -10.26 7.16 -1.52
CA LEU A 129 -9.84 6.94 -2.91
C LEU A 129 -11.04 6.92 -3.86
N GLU A 130 -12.14 6.29 -3.47
CA GLU A 130 -13.39 6.29 -4.24
C GLU A 130 -13.94 7.71 -4.43
N MET A 131 -14.05 8.48 -3.33
CA MET A 131 -14.45 9.88 -3.37
C MET A 131 -13.50 10.72 -4.24
N TYR A 132 -12.20 10.55 -4.06
CA TYR A 132 -11.16 11.30 -4.75
C TYR A 132 -11.24 11.10 -6.26
N THR A 133 -11.43 9.85 -6.74
CA THR A 133 -11.59 9.59 -8.18
C THR A 133 -12.78 10.34 -8.79
N LYS A 134 -13.89 10.46 -8.03
CA LYS A 134 -15.10 11.15 -8.47
C LYS A 134 -14.93 12.66 -8.48
N VAL A 135 -14.44 13.24 -7.38
CA VAL A 135 -14.28 14.70 -7.23
C VAL A 135 -13.20 15.25 -8.15
N MET A 136 -12.15 14.47 -8.41
CA MET A 136 -11.10 14.82 -9.36
C MET A 136 -11.47 14.51 -10.81
N GLU A 137 -12.67 13.96 -11.06
CA GLU A 137 -13.21 13.66 -12.39
C GLU A 137 -12.30 12.77 -13.25
N LEU A 138 -11.74 11.71 -12.64
CA LEU A 138 -10.83 10.82 -13.33
C LEU A 138 -11.61 9.87 -14.26
N ASN A 139 -11.06 9.58 -15.45
CA ASN A 139 -11.59 8.52 -16.30
C ASN A 139 -11.09 7.17 -15.76
N TYR A 140 -11.85 6.65 -14.80
CA TYR A 140 -11.52 5.43 -14.05
C TYR A 140 -12.39 4.26 -14.51
N TRP A 141 -11.78 3.30 -15.20
CA TRP A 141 -12.44 2.07 -15.65
C TRP A 141 -12.23 0.99 -14.61
N HIS A 142 -13.19 0.85 -13.69
CA HIS A 142 -13.25 -0.26 -12.75
C HIS A 142 -13.68 -1.56 -13.44
N SER A 143 -13.60 -2.69 -12.74
CA SER A 143 -13.93 -4.03 -13.27
C SER A 143 -13.29 -4.34 -14.64
N THR A 144 -12.09 -3.80 -14.87
CA THR A 144 -11.39 -3.82 -16.16
C THR A 144 -10.01 -4.41 -15.98
N SER A 145 -9.74 -5.52 -16.66
CA SER A 145 -8.45 -6.21 -16.58
C SER A 145 -7.63 -6.03 -17.85
N CYS A 146 -6.38 -5.59 -17.72
CA CYS A 146 -5.41 -5.64 -18.81
C CYS A 146 -5.05 -7.10 -19.11
N LYS A 147 -5.29 -7.57 -20.34
CA LYS A 147 -4.96 -8.93 -20.76
C LYS A 147 -3.60 -8.97 -21.47
N LYS A 148 -3.32 -7.94 -22.27
CA LYS A 148 -2.11 -7.86 -23.10
C LYS A 148 -1.75 -6.42 -23.41
N ALA A 149 -0.46 -6.12 -23.49
CA ALA A 149 0.05 -4.88 -24.04
C ALA A 149 1.24 -5.17 -24.96
N SER A 150 1.32 -4.48 -26.09
CA SER A 150 2.47 -4.54 -27.00
C SER A 150 2.70 -3.18 -27.65
N TYR A 151 3.95 -2.78 -27.78
CA TYR A 151 4.30 -1.52 -28.45
C TYR A 151 4.36 -1.71 -29.97
N ASN A 152 3.73 -0.80 -30.71
CA ASN A 152 3.73 -0.78 -32.17
C ASN A 152 4.68 0.32 -32.66
N GLU A 153 5.91 -0.08 -32.98
CA GLU A 153 6.99 0.81 -33.45
C GLU A 153 6.58 1.64 -34.68
N LYS A 154 5.82 1.07 -35.62
CA LYS A 154 5.42 1.78 -36.85
C LYS A 154 4.45 2.93 -36.58
N ARG A 155 3.61 2.79 -35.55
CA ARG A 155 2.59 3.78 -35.18
C ARG A 155 3.05 4.69 -34.03
N GLY A 156 4.15 4.33 -33.37
CA GLY A 156 4.64 5.01 -32.18
C GLY A 156 3.57 5.04 -31.09
N GLU A 157 2.93 3.91 -30.81
CA GLU A 157 1.89 3.78 -29.79
C GLU A 157 1.80 2.35 -29.26
N TRP A 158 1.27 2.19 -28.07
CA TRP A 158 0.92 0.90 -27.50
C TRP A 158 -0.40 0.39 -28.06
N GLU A 159 -0.54 -0.92 -28.12
CA GLU A 159 -1.83 -1.61 -28.27
C GLU A 159 -2.08 -2.39 -26.97
N VAL A 160 -3.09 -1.96 -26.22
CA VAL A 160 -3.43 -2.50 -24.90
C VAL A 160 -4.81 -3.14 -24.98
N THR A 161 -4.86 -4.46 -24.91
CA THR A 161 -6.09 -5.23 -24.87
C THR A 161 -6.58 -5.35 -23.44
N VAL A 162 -7.77 -4.82 -23.18
CA VAL A 162 -8.45 -4.89 -21.88
C VAL A 162 -9.76 -5.64 -22.00
N GLU A 163 -10.15 -6.34 -20.94
CA GLU A 163 -11.49 -6.91 -20.78
C GLU A 163 -12.28 -6.00 -19.84
N ARG A 164 -13.36 -5.42 -20.35
CA ARG A 164 -14.26 -4.51 -19.63
C ARG A 164 -15.69 -4.97 -19.86
N GLU A 165 -16.43 -5.19 -18.77
CA GLU A 165 -17.85 -5.63 -18.83
C GLU A 165 -18.04 -6.91 -19.68
N GLY A 166 -17.08 -7.83 -19.60
CA GLY A 166 -17.09 -9.08 -20.37
C GLY A 166 -16.80 -8.91 -21.86
N ARG A 167 -16.39 -7.71 -22.30
CA ARG A 167 -16.03 -7.42 -23.70
C ARG A 167 -14.57 -7.02 -23.82
N GLU A 168 -13.94 -7.45 -24.90
CA GLU A 168 -12.59 -7.02 -25.23
C GLU A 168 -12.63 -5.61 -25.85
N VAL A 169 -11.75 -4.73 -25.39
CA VAL A 169 -11.55 -3.37 -25.90
C VAL A 169 -10.05 -3.16 -26.11
N THR A 170 -9.66 -2.63 -27.27
CA THR A 170 -8.27 -2.28 -27.56
C THR A 170 -8.06 -0.78 -27.41
N LEU A 171 -7.25 -0.40 -26.43
CA LEU A 171 -6.77 0.96 -26.23
C LEU A 171 -5.45 1.18 -26.97
N ARG A 172 -5.25 2.37 -27.52
CA ARG A 172 -4.07 2.76 -28.29
C ARG A 172 -3.41 4.03 -27.78
N PRO A 173 -2.79 4.02 -26.60
CA PRO A 173 -2.13 5.19 -26.04
C PRO A 173 -0.72 5.39 -26.57
N LYS A 174 -0.21 6.62 -26.50
CA LYS A 174 1.21 6.92 -26.70
C LYS A 174 2.06 6.42 -25.53
N GLU A 175 1.54 6.55 -24.32
CA GLU A 175 2.21 6.15 -23.09
C GLU A 175 1.45 5.06 -22.34
N LEU A 176 2.18 4.09 -21.80
CA LEU A 176 1.65 3.04 -20.94
C LEU A 176 2.36 3.09 -19.60
N VAL A 177 1.60 3.26 -18.52
CA VAL A 177 2.14 3.28 -17.15
C VAL A 177 1.64 2.07 -16.39
N ILE A 178 2.57 1.33 -15.76
CA ILE A 178 2.25 0.19 -14.90
C ILE A 178 2.26 0.65 -13.43
N ALA A 179 1.07 0.69 -12.81
CA ALA A 179 0.84 1.16 -11.45
C ALA A 179 0.23 0.05 -10.57
N LEU A 180 0.72 -1.19 -10.72
CA LEU A 180 0.20 -2.39 -10.06
C LEU A 180 0.63 -2.54 -8.59
N GLY A 181 1.58 -1.71 -8.13
CA GLY A 181 2.20 -1.85 -6.82
C GLY A 181 3.04 -3.13 -6.68
N VAL A 182 3.61 -3.33 -5.49
CA VAL A 182 4.52 -4.46 -5.21
C VAL A 182 3.94 -5.50 -4.24
N SER A 183 2.74 -5.25 -3.69
CA SER A 183 2.14 -6.07 -2.62
C SER A 183 0.78 -6.66 -2.99
N GLY A 184 0.43 -6.64 -4.28
CA GLY A 184 -0.88 -7.08 -4.80
C GLY A 184 -0.94 -8.56 -5.20
N TYR A 185 0.20 -9.23 -5.34
CA TYR A 185 0.29 -10.63 -5.77
C TYR A 185 0.72 -11.50 -4.58
N PRO A 186 -0.10 -12.49 -4.15
CA PRO A 186 0.28 -13.38 -3.07
C PRO A 186 1.43 -14.28 -3.51
N ASN A 187 2.41 -14.47 -2.64
CA ASN A 187 3.46 -15.49 -2.82
C ASN A 187 3.03 -16.74 -2.04
N LEU A 188 2.46 -17.70 -2.77
CA LEU A 188 1.96 -18.95 -2.22
C LEU A 188 3.02 -20.04 -2.40
N PRO A 189 3.63 -20.56 -1.32
CA PRO A 189 4.51 -21.71 -1.43
C PRO A 189 3.70 -22.97 -1.75
N THR A 190 4.23 -23.82 -2.63
CA THR A 190 3.75 -25.19 -2.77
C THR A 190 4.32 -26.02 -1.64
N ILE A 191 3.46 -26.60 -0.80
CA ILE A 191 3.86 -27.42 0.36
C ILE A 191 3.29 -28.82 0.18
N GLU A 192 4.10 -29.85 0.41
CA GLU A 192 3.67 -31.24 0.33
C GLU A 192 2.47 -31.48 1.26
N GLY A 193 1.42 -32.13 0.75
CA GLY A 193 0.25 -32.51 1.56
C GLY A 193 -0.75 -31.38 1.85
N ALA A 194 -0.51 -30.16 1.36
CA ALA A 194 -1.42 -29.02 1.57
C ALA A 194 -2.88 -29.30 1.18
N ASP A 195 -3.11 -30.01 0.07
CA ASP A 195 -4.45 -30.36 -0.43
C ASP A 195 -5.21 -31.35 0.48
N SER A 196 -4.52 -32.01 1.42
CA SER A 196 -5.12 -32.95 2.36
C SER A 196 -5.53 -32.32 3.70
N PHE A 197 -5.23 -31.04 3.91
CA PHE A 197 -5.53 -30.34 5.16
C PHE A 197 -7.05 -30.24 5.38
N GLU A 198 -7.53 -30.67 6.55
CA GLU A 198 -8.96 -30.66 6.91
C GLU A 198 -9.44 -29.29 7.44
N GLY A 199 -8.51 -28.36 7.71
CA GLY A 199 -8.79 -27.01 8.20
C GLY A 199 -8.74 -25.94 7.11
N ASP A 200 -8.95 -24.68 7.51
CA ASP A 200 -8.85 -23.56 6.59
C ASP A 200 -7.39 -23.21 6.30
N GLN A 201 -7.06 -23.02 5.01
CA GLN A 201 -5.75 -22.57 4.55
C GLN A 201 -5.90 -21.40 3.59
N PHE A 202 -5.15 -20.32 3.83
CA PHE A 202 -5.13 -19.16 2.94
C PHE A 202 -3.88 -18.30 3.15
N HIS A 203 -3.53 -17.51 2.14
CA HIS A 203 -2.59 -16.40 2.27
C HIS A 203 -3.20 -15.27 3.11
N SER A 204 -2.37 -14.44 3.76
CA SER A 204 -2.82 -13.29 4.58
C SER A 204 -3.80 -12.36 3.86
N SER A 205 -3.63 -12.17 2.54
CA SER A 205 -4.53 -11.37 1.69
C SER A 205 -5.95 -11.95 1.54
N LYS A 206 -6.21 -13.15 2.06
CA LYS A 206 -7.49 -13.85 2.03
C LYS A 206 -7.97 -14.23 3.43
N PHE A 207 -7.27 -13.80 4.48
CA PHE A 207 -7.70 -14.01 5.86
C PHE A 207 -9.03 -13.30 6.11
N PRO A 208 -10.12 -14.04 6.43
CA PRO A 208 -11.45 -13.45 6.54
C PRO A 208 -11.68 -12.67 7.85
N GLY A 209 -10.80 -12.84 8.84
CA GLY A 209 -11.02 -12.41 10.22
C GLY A 209 -10.85 -13.58 11.19
N ALA A 210 -10.69 -13.27 12.48
CA ALA A 210 -10.37 -14.23 13.52
C ALA A 210 -11.61 -14.86 14.21
N GLU A 211 -12.79 -14.28 14.02
CA GLU A 211 -13.99 -14.53 14.83
C GLU A 211 -14.49 -15.98 14.72
N ASN A 212 -14.30 -16.60 13.56
CA ASN A 212 -14.70 -17.99 13.30
C ASN A 212 -13.68 -19.03 13.80
N TYR A 213 -12.61 -18.59 14.46
CA TYR A 213 -11.51 -19.45 14.89
C TYR A 213 -11.42 -19.67 16.41
N ARG A 214 -12.31 -19.08 17.21
CA ARG A 214 -12.30 -19.20 18.67
C ARG A 214 -12.15 -20.64 19.17
N GLY A 215 -11.20 -20.86 20.08
CA GLY A 215 -10.89 -22.19 20.63
C GLY A 215 -10.19 -23.15 19.67
N LYS A 216 -9.85 -22.72 18.46
CA LYS A 216 -9.06 -23.51 17.50
C LYS A 216 -7.56 -23.26 17.68
N LYS A 217 -6.76 -23.96 16.88
CA LYS A 217 -5.31 -23.77 16.74
C LYS A 217 -5.01 -23.15 15.39
N ALA A 218 -4.04 -22.26 15.34
CA ALA A 218 -3.59 -21.63 14.11
C ALA A 218 -2.07 -21.62 14.02
N VAL A 219 -1.56 -21.88 12.81
CA VAL A 219 -0.14 -21.70 12.49
C VAL A 219 -0.02 -20.59 11.47
N VAL A 220 0.79 -19.57 11.78
CA VAL A 220 1.05 -18.42 10.92
C VAL A 220 2.47 -18.50 10.39
N LEU A 221 2.62 -18.77 9.09
CA LEU A 221 3.91 -18.79 8.41
C LEU A 221 4.35 -17.36 8.04
N GLY A 222 5.36 -16.85 8.73
CA GLY A 222 5.92 -15.52 8.53
C GLY A 222 6.00 -14.72 9.83
N SER A 223 6.78 -13.64 9.80
CA SER A 223 7.13 -12.86 10.98
C SER A 223 7.27 -11.36 10.68
N ASN A 224 6.54 -10.83 9.68
CA ASN A 224 6.49 -9.40 9.34
C ASN A 224 5.13 -8.80 9.75
N ASN A 225 4.80 -7.57 9.32
CA ASN A 225 3.55 -6.86 9.68
C ASN A 225 2.30 -7.74 9.65
N SER A 226 1.94 -8.30 8.48
CA SER A 226 0.69 -9.07 8.38
C SER A 226 0.66 -10.33 9.26
N ALA A 227 1.82 -10.95 9.53
CA ALA A 227 1.86 -12.12 10.41
C ALA A 227 1.60 -11.72 11.86
N HIS A 228 2.21 -10.63 12.32
CA HIS A 228 2.00 -10.10 13.66
C HIS A 228 0.55 -9.65 13.87
N ASP A 229 -0.01 -8.88 12.94
CA ASP A 229 -1.41 -8.41 13.02
C ASP A 229 -2.41 -9.57 13.03
N ILE A 230 -2.17 -10.61 12.22
CA ILE A 230 -3.03 -11.81 12.19
C ILE A 230 -2.87 -12.63 13.47
N CYS A 231 -1.64 -12.79 13.97
CA CYS A 231 -1.41 -13.46 15.25
C CYS A 231 -2.13 -12.75 16.40
N ALA A 232 -2.05 -11.43 16.47
CA ALA A 232 -2.75 -10.64 17.48
C ALA A 232 -4.27 -10.78 17.36
N ALA A 233 -4.83 -10.60 16.15
CA ALA A 233 -6.27 -10.76 15.93
C ALA A 233 -6.79 -12.16 16.29
N LEU A 234 -6.02 -13.22 15.97
CA LEU A 234 -6.35 -14.59 16.37
C LEU A 234 -6.26 -14.77 17.89
N TRP A 235 -5.22 -14.22 18.52
CA TRP A 235 -5.06 -14.31 19.98
C TRP A 235 -6.20 -13.60 20.74
N GLU A 236 -6.66 -12.44 20.25
CA GLU A 236 -7.83 -11.71 20.79
C GLU A 236 -9.13 -12.53 20.77
N GLU A 237 -9.22 -13.54 19.90
CA GLU A 237 -10.35 -14.44 19.76
C GLU A 237 -10.13 -15.79 20.47
N ASP A 238 -9.23 -15.89 21.45
CA ASP A 238 -8.89 -17.12 22.19
C ASP A 238 -8.44 -18.28 21.28
N VAL A 239 -7.66 -17.98 20.23
CA VAL A 239 -7.02 -18.98 19.37
C VAL A 239 -5.64 -19.34 19.92
N ASP A 240 -5.29 -20.63 19.91
CA ASP A 240 -3.92 -21.08 20.21
C ASP A 240 -3.02 -20.89 18.98
N VAL A 241 -2.26 -19.79 18.97
CA VAL A 241 -1.47 -19.34 17.83
C VAL A 241 -0.01 -19.74 17.96
N THR A 242 0.55 -20.30 16.87
CA THR A 242 1.99 -20.50 16.69
C THR A 242 2.49 -19.73 15.47
N MET A 243 3.41 -18.79 15.68
CA MET A 243 4.13 -18.08 14.62
C MET A 243 5.37 -18.88 14.19
N ILE A 244 5.61 -18.94 12.87
CA ILE A 244 6.82 -19.55 12.30
C ILE A 244 7.69 -18.48 11.67
N GLN A 245 8.90 -18.34 12.21
CA GLN A 245 9.92 -17.40 11.74
C GLN A 245 11.06 -18.16 11.08
N ARG A 246 11.17 -18.05 9.74
CA ARG A 246 12.28 -18.67 8.98
C ARG A 246 13.60 -17.91 9.13
N SER A 247 13.54 -16.59 9.21
CA SER A 247 14.70 -15.71 9.23
C SER A 247 14.40 -14.48 10.08
N SER A 248 15.45 -13.74 10.45
CA SER A 248 15.30 -12.57 11.31
C SER A 248 14.32 -11.52 10.77
N THR A 249 13.69 -10.81 11.71
CA THR A 249 12.83 -9.65 11.45
C THR A 249 13.36 -8.46 12.24
N HIS A 250 13.30 -7.26 11.64
CA HIS A 250 13.50 -6.02 12.38
C HIS A 250 12.18 -5.55 13.02
N ILE A 251 12.18 -5.35 14.33
CA ILE A 251 11.02 -4.85 15.08
C ILE A 251 11.25 -3.38 15.44
N ALA A 252 10.35 -2.51 14.99
CA ALA A 252 10.35 -1.08 15.28
C ALA A 252 9.08 -0.72 16.06
N PRO A 253 9.15 -0.55 17.40
CA PRO A 253 8.02 -0.11 18.20
C PRO A 253 7.43 1.20 17.67
N SER A 254 6.11 1.24 17.45
CA SER A 254 5.42 2.34 16.78
C SER A 254 5.64 3.67 17.51
N GLU A 255 5.58 3.69 18.84
CA GLU A 255 5.83 4.90 19.64
C GLU A 255 7.24 5.46 19.41
N SER A 256 8.27 4.61 19.54
CA SER A 256 9.66 4.99 19.30
C SER A 256 9.91 5.39 17.85
N LEU A 257 9.29 4.70 16.88
CA LEU A 257 9.39 5.04 15.47
C LEU A 257 8.78 6.41 15.18
N MET A 258 7.59 6.67 15.72
CA MET A 258 6.87 7.93 15.59
C MET A 258 7.65 9.08 16.19
N GLU A 259 8.25 8.91 17.36
CA GLU A 259 8.98 9.99 18.01
C GLU A 259 10.38 10.22 17.42
N LEU A 260 11.16 9.15 17.26
CA LEU A 260 12.58 9.25 16.93
C LEU A 260 12.84 9.36 15.42
N ALA A 261 12.02 8.74 14.57
CA ALA A 261 12.27 8.66 13.14
C ALA A 261 11.35 9.55 12.30
N LEU A 262 10.06 9.62 12.66
CA LEU A 262 9.05 10.33 11.87
C LEU A 262 8.69 11.69 12.47
N GLY A 263 8.85 11.88 13.78
CA GLY A 263 8.24 12.98 14.53
C GLY A 263 8.68 14.36 14.10
N GLY A 264 9.92 14.50 13.61
CA GLY A 264 10.43 15.77 13.08
C GLY A 264 9.76 16.22 11.77
N LEU A 265 9.09 15.31 11.05
CA LEU A 265 8.51 15.58 9.72
C LEU A 265 7.00 15.31 9.66
N TYR A 266 6.53 14.26 10.32
CA TYR A 266 5.18 13.72 10.19
C TYR A 266 4.52 13.61 11.57
N SER A 267 4.27 14.74 12.20
CA SER A 267 3.59 14.83 13.50
C SER A 267 2.87 16.17 13.71
N GLU A 268 1.99 16.23 14.71
CA GLU A 268 1.41 17.49 15.19
C GLU A 268 2.47 18.53 15.56
N GLN A 269 3.58 18.10 16.15
CA GLN A 269 4.66 19.01 16.52
C GLN A 269 5.36 19.57 15.28
N ALA A 270 5.54 18.75 14.23
CA ALA A 270 6.06 19.20 12.95
C ALA A 270 5.14 20.27 12.34
N VAL A 271 3.83 20.03 12.29
CA VAL A 271 2.83 20.99 11.79
C VAL A 271 2.87 22.30 12.58
N LYS A 272 2.88 22.24 13.92
CA LYS A 272 3.00 23.43 14.79
C LYS A 272 4.29 24.21 14.57
N SER A 273 5.38 23.53 14.21
CA SER A 273 6.65 24.17 13.85
C SER A 273 6.71 24.71 12.40
N GLY A 274 5.61 24.58 11.65
CA GLY A 274 5.50 25.06 10.28
C GLY A 274 6.01 24.08 9.22
N ILE A 275 6.21 22.81 9.57
CA ILE A 275 6.51 21.71 8.64
C ILE A 275 5.19 21.03 8.30
N ASP A 276 4.57 21.43 7.19
CA ASP A 276 3.45 20.72 6.60
C ASP A 276 3.93 19.49 5.80
N HIS A 277 2.99 18.67 5.33
CA HIS A 277 3.30 17.46 4.56
C HIS A 277 4.12 17.76 3.30
N HIS A 278 3.88 18.90 2.62
CA HIS A 278 4.66 19.28 1.46
C HIS A 278 6.13 19.54 1.79
N LYS A 279 6.43 20.27 2.87
CA LYS A 279 7.80 20.49 3.33
C LYS A 279 8.42 19.19 3.85
N ALA A 280 7.66 18.39 4.59
CA ALA A 280 8.10 17.10 5.11
C ALA A 280 8.58 16.19 3.98
N ASP A 281 7.75 16.00 2.95
CA ASP A 281 8.08 15.17 1.78
C ASP A 281 9.27 15.72 1.00
N LEU A 282 9.38 17.04 0.86
CA LEU A 282 10.51 17.66 0.17
C LEU A 282 11.81 17.46 0.96
N ILE A 283 11.80 17.64 2.28
CA ILE A 283 12.95 17.40 3.15
C ILE A 283 13.37 15.94 3.03
N PHE A 284 12.43 15.00 3.16
CA PHE A 284 12.71 13.58 3.07
C PHE A 284 13.29 13.19 1.70
N ALA A 285 12.63 13.63 0.62
CA ALA A 285 13.06 13.35 -0.76
C ALA A 285 14.41 14.01 -1.12
N SER A 286 14.82 15.07 -0.41
CA SER A 286 16.10 15.73 -0.64
C SER A 286 17.30 14.88 -0.19
N VAL A 287 17.10 13.88 0.67
CA VAL A 287 18.17 13.04 1.21
C VAL A 287 18.60 11.97 0.19
N PRO A 288 19.87 11.97 -0.29
CA PRO A 288 20.34 10.93 -1.19
C PRO A 288 20.36 9.56 -0.51
N TYR A 289 19.79 8.53 -1.16
CA TYR A 289 19.75 7.16 -0.62
C TYR A 289 21.12 6.59 -0.22
N LYS A 290 22.20 7.02 -0.89
CA LYS A 290 23.56 6.58 -0.58
C LYS A 290 24.01 6.99 0.83
N ILE A 291 23.50 8.08 1.37
CA ILE A 291 23.85 8.58 2.71
C ILE A 291 22.71 8.46 3.71
N MET A 292 21.47 8.20 3.26
CA MET A 292 20.29 8.09 4.13
C MET A 292 20.48 7.14 5.32
N HIS A 293 21.22 6.05 5.13
CA HIS A 293 21.51 5.10 6.22
C HIS A 293 22.23 5.76 7.41
N SER A 294 23.12 6.74 7.20
CA SER A 294 23.87 7.38 8.30
C SER A 294 22.99 8.27 9.17
N PHE A 295 21.85 8.75 8.66
CA PHE A 295 20.86 9.49 9.44
C PHE A 295 20.01 8.57 10.30
N HIS A 296 19.76 7.34 9.83
CA HIS A 296 18.92 6.38 10.54
C HIS A 296 19.68 5.56 11.59
N ILE A 297 20.97 5.27 11.42
CA ILE A 297 21.76 4.54 12.42
C ILE A 297 21.60 5.10 13.85
N PRO A 298 21.83 6.40 14.12
CA PRO A 298 21.69 6.92 15.48
C PRO A 298 20.24 6.84 16.01
N VAL A 299 19.24 6.93 15.13
CA VAL A 299 17.82 6.75 15.49
C VAL A 299 17.56 5.33 16.00
N TYR A 300 18.04 4.31 15.30
CA TYR A 300 17.83 2.92 15.71
C TYR A 300 18.75 2.48 16.86
N GLU A 301 19.91 3.11 17.03
CA GLU A 301 20.72 2.94 18.24
C GLU A 301 19.98 3.46 19.48
N GLU A 302 19.29 4.59 19.38
CA GLU A 302 18.50 5.13 20.49
C GLU A 302 17.24 4.30 20.75
N MET A 303 16.53 3.88 19.69
CA MET A 303 15.42 2.94 19.80
C MET A 303 15.84 1.64 20.49
N LYS A 304 17.02 1.11 20.16
CA LYS A 304 17.57 -0.08 20.83
C LYS A 304 17.76 0.11 22.34
N LYS A 305 18.15 1.30 22.79
CA LYS A 305 18.28 1.59 24.22
C LYS A 305 16.93 1.75 24.90
N ARG A 306 16.02 2.52 24.28
CA ARG A 306 14.68 2.78 24.81
C ARG A 306 13.87 1.50 24.98
N ASP A 307 13.91 0.64 23.97
CA ASP A 307 13.10 -0.58 23.89
C ASP A 307 13.92 -1.85 24.23
N ALA A 308 15.04 -1.69 24.95
CA ALA A 308 15.97 -2.77 25.28
C ALA A 308 15.29 -3.94 26.01
N ASP A 309 14.32 -3.67 26.89
CA ASP A 309 13.57 -4.70 27.61
C ASP A 309 12.76 -5.59 26.65
N LEU A 310 11.98 -4.98 25.74
CA LEU A 310 11.21 -5.71 24.74
C LEU A 310 12.12 -6.58 23.87
N TYR A 311 13.22 -6.02 23.37
CA TYR A 311 14.18 -6.77 22.55
C TYR A 311 14.77 -7.97 23.31
N ALA A 312 15.15 -7.78 24.57
CA ALA A 312 15.67 -8.86 25.40
C ALA A 312 14.64 -9.96 25.69
N ARG A 313 13.36 -9.61 25.88
CA ARG A 313 12.28 -10.59 26.05
C ARG A 313 11.99 -11.35 24.76
N LEU A 314 11.96 -10.67 23.62
CA LEU A 314 11.83 -11.30 22.30
C LEU A 314 12.95 -12.31 22.03
N GLU A 315 14.21 -11.93 22.27
CA GLU A 315 15.36 -12.84 22.12
C GLU A 315 15.24 -14.06 23.05
N ARG A 316 14.80 -13.84 24.30
CA ARG A 316 14.57 -14.92 25.28
C ARG A 316 13.44 -15.87 24.86
N ALA A 317 12.42 -15.35 24.20
CA ALA A 317 11.35 -16.14 23.58
C ALA A 317 11.82 -16.89 22.31
N GLY A 318 13.06 -16.66 21.86
CA GLY A 318 13.65 -17.30 20.69
C GLY A 318 13.42 -16.54 19.38
N PHE A 319 12.96 -15.28 19.43
CA PHE A 319 12.75 -14.46 18.25
C PHE A 319 14.09 -13.98 17.67
N MET A 320 14.27 -14.21 16.37
CA MET A 320 15.45 -13.78 15.63
C MET A 320 15.28 -12.30 15.25
N LEU A 321 15.97 -11.42 15.97
CA LEU A 321 15.99 -9.98 15.68
C LEU A 321 17.13 -9.60 14.73
N ASP A 322 16.92 -8.53 13.96
CA ASP A 322 17.99 -7.76 13.35
C ASP A 322 17.66 -6.25 13.36
N PHE A 323 18.65 -5.41 13.05
CA PHE A 323 18.51 -3.94 13.02
C PHE A 323 18.79 -3.38 11.62
N GLY A 324 18.45 -4.14 10.58
CA GLY A 324 18.88 -3.87 9.21
C GLY A 324 20.32 -4.32 8.94
N ALA A 325 20.72 -4.30 7.68
CA ALA A 325 22.01 -4.84 7.24
C ALA A 325 23.25 -4.13 7.83
N ASP A 326 23.08 -2.88 8.26
CA ASP A 326 24.11 -1.96 8.75
C ASP A 326 23.63 -1.13 9.96
N GLY A 327 22.62 -1.62 10.69
CA GLY A 327 22.06 -0.91 11.85
C GLY A 327 21.11 0.24 11.51
N SER A 328 20.82 0.49 10.23
CA SER A 328 19.94 1.58 9.78
C SER A 328 18.44 1.27 9.84
N GLY A 329 18.07 0.13 10.40
CA GLY A 329 16.69 -0.24 10.75
C GLY A 329 15.71 -0.30 9.58
N LEU A 330 14.46 0.05 9.89
CA LEU A 330 13.29 -0.15 9.03
C LEU A 330 13.40 0.51 7.65
N PHE A 331 13.67 1.82 7.58
CA PHE A 331 13.59 2.57 6.31
C PHE A 331 14.54 2.02 5.24
N MET A 332 15.81 1.86 5.60
CA MET A 332 16.79 1.31 4.66
C MET A 332 16.53 -0.16 4.35
N LYS A 333 16.00 -0.94 5.30
CA LYS A 333 15.60 -2.33 5.04
C LYS A 333 14.46 -2.41 4.03
N TYR A 334 13.46 -1.54 4.14
CA TYR A 334 12.39 -1.41 3.16
C TYR A 334 12.94 -1.00 1.78
N LEU A 335 13.77 0.05 1.70
CA LEU A 335 14.34 0.50 0.42
C LEU A 335 15.23 -0.55 -0.26
N ARG A 336 15.95 -1.39 0.52
CA ARG A 336 16.87 -2.40 -0.01
C ARG A 336 16.21 -3.73 -0.34
N ARG A 337 15.15 -4.12 0.39
CA ARG A 337 14.57 -5.48 0.33
C ARG A 337 13.05 -5.52 0.20
N GLY A 338 12.35 -4.43 0.51
CA GLY A 338 10.89 -4.34 0.49
C GLY A 338 10.18 -5.23 1.52
N SER A 339 10.91 -5.82 2.50
CA SER A 339 10.37 -6.78 3.46
C SER A 339 11.31 -7.03 4.65
N GLY A 340 10.86 -7.81 5.63
CA GLY A 340 11.66 -8.28 6.76
C GLY A 340 11.55 -7.42 8.02
N TYR A 341 10.47 -6.67 8.16
CA TYR A 341 10.25 -5.81 9.32
C TYR A 341 8.81 -5.92 9.83
N TYR A 342 8.64 -5.45 11.06
CA TYR A 342 7.35 -5.17 11.68
C TYR A 342 7.41 -3.79 12.36
N ILE A 343 6.41 -2.95 12.10
CA ILE A 343 6.13 -1.76 12.91
C ILE A 343 5.22 -2.22 14.04
N ASP A 344 5.78 -2.34 15.24
CA ASP A 344 5.10 -2.99 16.36
C ASP A 344 4.05 -2.07 16.99
N VAL A 345 2.81 -2.56 16.96
CA VAL A 345 1.63 -1.92 17.56
C VAL A 345 1.09 -2.72 18.75
N GLY A 346 1.90 -3.66 19.28
CA GLY A 346 1.62 -4.43 20.49
C GLY A 346 1.68 -5.94 20.29
N ALA A 347 1.74 -6.45 19.06
CA ALA A 347 1.78 -7.89 18.82
C ALA A 347 3.12 -8.52 19.24
N SER A 348 4.22 -7.75 19.26
CA SER A 348 5.51 -8.27 19.73
C SER A 348 5.49 -8.61 21.22
N GLU A 349 4.68 -7.92 22.04
CA GLU A 349 4.48 -8.27 23.45
C GLU A 349 3.87 -9.68 23.62
N LEU A 350 2.93 -10.05 22.76
CA LEU A 350 2.33 -11.39 22.79
C LEU A 350 3.36 -12.49 22.53
N VAL A 351 4.31 -12.24 21.63
CA VAL A 351 5.41 -13.18 21.33
C VAL A 351 6.42 -13.18 22.47
N ALA A 352 6.82 -12.01 22.97
CA ALA A 352 7.78 -11.84 24.06
C ALA A 352 7.32 -12.53 25.36
N ASP A 353 6.02 -12.52 25.63
CA ASP A 353 5.41 -13.16 26.81
C ASP A 353 5.04 -14.65 26.57
N GLY A 354 5.25 -15.18 25.36
CA GLY A 354 4.90 -16.56 25.01
C GLY A 354 3.40 -16.83 24.88
N ARG A 355 2.57 -15.77 24.81
CA ARG A 355 1.12 -15.86 24.57
C ARG A 355 0.80 -16.23 23.13
N VAL A 356 1.62 -15.76 22.19
CA VAL A 356 1.74 -16.33 20.84
C VAL A 356 3.00 -17.19 20.85
N LYS A 357 2.84 -18.49 20.57
CA LYS A 357 3.97 -19.43 20.52
C LYS A 357 4.85 -19.11 19.32
N LEU A 358 6.14 -19.42 19.42
CA LEU A 358 7.11 -19.13 18.37
C LEU A 358 7.94 -20.37 18.01
N LYS A 359 8.15 -20.57 16.72
CA LYS A 359 9.10 -21.52 16.15
C LYS A 359 10.03 -20.78 15.18
N SER A 360 11.28 -20.61 15.58
CA SER A 360 12.29 -19.84 14.84
C SER A 360 13.31 -20.73 14.14
N GLY A 361 13.87 -20.24 13.03
CA GLY A 361 14.89 -20.95 12.24
C GLY A 361 14.36 -22.16 11.48
N VAL A 362 13.04 -22.33 11.40
CA VAL A 362 12.38 -23.48 10.77
C VAL A 362 11.40 -23.05 9.67
N ASN A 363 10.98 -24.00 8.86
CA ASN A 363 9.96 -23.82 7.83
C ASN A 363 8.99 -25.00 7.83
N ILE A 364 7.82 -24.84 7.20
CA ILE A 364 6.89 -25.96 6.99
C ILE A 364 7.40 -26.79 5.81
N VAL A 365 7.62 -28.09 6.03
CA VAL A 365 8.06 -29.02 4.98
C VAL A 365 6.91 -29.88 4.45
N LYS A 366 5.90 -30.14 5.29
CA LYS A 366 4.73 -30.94 4.94
C LYS A 366 3.52 -30.49 5.77
N ILE A 367 2.34 -30.58 5.17
CA ILE A 367 1.06 -30.41 5.86
C ILE A 367 0.37 -31.77 5.89
N ASN A 368 0.04 -32.21 7.09
CA ASN A 368 -0.78 -33.40 7.32
C ASN A 368 -2.25 -32.98 7.48
N PRO A 369 -3.23 -33.90 7.44
CA PRO A 369 -4.65 -33.55 7.53
C PRO A 369 -5.02 -32.68 8.74
N LYS A 370 -4.29 -32.79 9.86
CA LYS A 370 -4.57 -32.06 11.11
C LYS A 370 -3.36 -31.36 11.74
N GLY A 371 -2.26 -31.20 11.01
CA GLY A 371 -0.99 -30.72 11.57
C GLY A 371 -0.03 -30.21 10.51
N VAL A 372 1.06 -29.57 10.95
CA VAL A 372 2.12 -29.07 10.07
C VAL A 372 3.46 -29.60 10.54
N VAL A 373 4.19 -30.26 9.66
CA VAL A 373 5.53 -30.79 9.97
C VAL A 373 6.57 -29.72 9.65
N LEU A 374 7.41 -29.42 10.62
CA LEU A 374 8.47 -28.43 10.52
C LEU A 374 9.79 -29.09 10.10
N SER A 375 10.71 -28.27 9.59
CA SER A 375 12.03 -28.74 9.13
C SER A 375 12.91 -29.34 10.23
N ASP A 376 12.58 -29.13 11.51
CA ASP A 376 13.25 -29.76 12.66
C ASP A 376 12.58 -31.08 13.09
N GLY A 377 11.53 -31.51 12.39
CA GLY A 377 10.77 -32.72 12.68
C GLY A 377 9.63 -32.55 13.69
N THR A 378 9.39 -31.34 14.23
CA THR A 378 8.23 -31.08 15.10
C THR A 378 6.94 -31.08 14.28
N GLU A 379 5.83 -31.54 14.87
CA GLU A 379 4.46 -31.44 14.34
C GLU A 379 3.52 -30.63 15.26
#